data_AF-A0AAD7XA20-F1
#
_entry.id   AF-A0AAD7XA20-F1
#
_cell.length_a   1.000
_cell.length_b   1.000
_cell.length_c   1.000
_cell.angle_alpha   90.00
_cell.angle_beta   90.00
_cell.angle_gamma   90.00
#
_symmetry.space_group_name_H-M   'P 1'
#
loop_
_entity.id
_entity.type
_entity.pdbx_description
1 polymer ?
#
loop_
_entity_poly.entity_id
_entity_poly.type
_entity_poly.pdbx_seq_one_letter_code
_entity_poly.pdbx_strand_id
1 'polypeptide(L)'
;MGSIIVINSSSSDIFAFVSKYSNSSGSDDWFKIAPGERESWNRGGWELVAFRDSNDTDRTGVYVRANSVVMFKSAKDISVI
;
A
#
# COMPACT_ATOMS: atom_id res chain seq x y z
N MET A 1 15.00 -6.20 -9.67
CA MET A 1 13.62 -5.78 -9.33
C MET A 1 13.57 -5.52 -7.83
N GLY A 2 12.75 -4.56 -7.40
CA GLY A 2 12.59 -4.22 -5.98
C GLY A 2 11.22 -4.64 -5.44
N SER A 3 10.93 -4.26 -4.20
CA SER A 3 9.62 -4.51 -3.60
C SER A 3 9.09 -3.28 -2.87
N ILE A 4 7.79 -3.08 -2.89
CA ILE A 4 7.12 -2.14 -1.98
C ILE A 4 6.46 -3.00 -0.91
N ILE A 5 6.79 -2.74 0.36
CA ILE A 5 6.18 -3.41 1.50
C ILE A 5 5.18 -2.46 2.13
N VAL A 6 3.97 -2.94 2.39
CA VAL A 6 2.93 -2.17 3.07
C VAL A 6 2.64 -2.83 4.41
N ILE A 7 2.68 -2.05 5.49
CA ILE A 7 2.41 -2.50 6.86
C ILE A 7 1.16 -1.81 7.37
N ASN A 8 0.18 -2.58 7.85
CA ASN A 8 -0.96 -2.03 8.55
C ASN A 8 -0.64 -1.85 10.03
N SER A 9 -0.32 -0.61 10.42
CA SER A 9 -0.10 -0.21 11.82
C SER A 9 -1.34 0.41 12.48
N SER A 10 -2.50 0.33 11.82
CA SER A 10 -3.78 0.76 12.39
C SER A 10 -4.41 -0.37 13.23
N SER A 11 -5.50 -0.06 13.93
CA SER A 11 -6.24 -1.04 14.75
C SER A 11 -7.38 -1.73 13.99
N SER A 12 -7.53 -1.50 12.68
CA SER A 12 -8.59 -2.06 11.85
C SER A 12 -8.05 -2.65 10.55
N ASP A 13 -8.83 -3.51 9.92
CA ASP A 13 -8.53 -3.95 8.56
C ASP A 13 -8.40 -2.75 7.62
N ILE A 14 -7.44 -2.81 6.71
CA ILE A 14 -7.29 -1.86 5.61
C ILE A 14 -7.27 -2.61 4.29
N PHE A 15 -7.56 -1.90 3.21
CA PHE A 15 -7.33 -2.40 1.87
C PHE A 15 -6.28 -1.52 1.21
N ALA A 16 -5.22 -2.15 0.70
CA ALA A 16 -4.15 -1.50 -0.04
C ALA A 16 -4.21 -1.91 -1.51
N PHE A 17 -3.93 -0.96 -2.40
CA PHE A 17 -3.68 -1.22 -3.81
C PHE A 17 -2.34 -0.58 -4.16
N VAL A 18 -1.53 -1.30 -4.95
CA VAL A 18 -0.26 -0.79 -5.48
C VAL A 18 -0.36 -0.78 -7.00
N SER A 19 -0.20 0.39 -7.61
CA SER A 19 -0.29 0.53 -9.06
C SER A 19 0.70 -0.39 -9.78
N LYS A 20 0.39 -0.69 -11.03
CA LYS A 20 1.18 -1.54 -11.91
C LYS A 20 1.97 -0.75 -12.95
N TYR A 21 2.22 0.55 -12.72
CA TYR A 21 2.83 1.44 -13.71
C TYR A 21 4.21 0.94 -14.18
N SER A 22 4.98 0.36 -13.27
CA SER A 22 6.30 -0.22 -13.55
C SER A 22 6.26 -1.70 -13.97
N ASN A 23 5.12 -2.37 -13.86
CA ASN A 23 4.99 -3.80 -14.12
C ASN A 23 3.59 -4.14 -14.63
N SER A 24 3.39 -4.13 -15.95
CA SER A 24 2.11 -4.39 -16.60
C SER A 24 1.51 -5.78 -16.33
N SER A 25 2.32 -6.75 -15.86
CA SER A 25 1.86 -8.08 -15.46
C SER A 25 1.40 -8.14 -14.00
N GLY A 26 1.53 -7.05 -13.24
CA GLY A 26 0.98 -6.92 -11.89
C GLY A 26 -0.53 -6.67 -11.87
N SER A 27 -1.12 -6.73 -10.68
CA SER A 27 -2.51 -6.34 -10.42
C SER A 27 -2.60 -4.98 -9.71
N ASP A 28 -3.66 -4.23 -10.04
CA ASP A 28 -4.10 -2.99 -9.36
C ASP A 28 -5.28 -3.28 -8.39
N ASP A 29 -5.54 -4.54 -8.06
CA ASP A 29 -6.63 -4.92 -7.17
C ASP A 29 -6.38 -4.45 -5.74
N TRP A 30 -7.46 -4.33 -4.97
CA TRP A 30 -7.42 -4.04 -3.54
C TRP A 30 -7.16 -5.32 -2.75
N PHE A 31 -6.09 -5.34 -1.97
CA PHE A 31 -5.73 -6.43 -1.06
C PHE A 31 -5.99 -6.04 0.37
N LYS A 32 -6.68 -6.92 1.11
CA LYS A 32 -6.95 -6.74 2.53
C LYS A 32 -5.68 -7.01 3.33
N ILE A 33 -5.35 -6.12 4.27
CA ILE A 33 -4.27 -6.30 5.24
C ILE A 33 -4.86 -6.15 6.65
N ALA A 34 -4.77 -7.20 7.46
CA ALA A 34 -5.26 -7.19 8.84
C ALA A 34 -4.38 -6.31 9.75
N PRO A 35 -4.86 -5.86 10.91
CA PRO A 35 -4.06 -5.09 11.87
C PRO A 35 -2.76 -5.81 12.25
N GLY A 36 -1.63 -5.10 12.19
CA GLY A 36 -0.30 -5.63 12.50
C GLY A 36 0.34 -6.47 11.39
N GLU A 37 -0.40 -6.79 10.33
CA GLU A 37 0.10 -7.58 9.20
C GLU A 37 0.78 -6.71 8.14
N ARG A 38 1.48 -7.37 7.21
CA ARG A 38 2.15 -6.74 6.08
C ARG A 38 2.01 -7.54 4.81
N GLU A 39 2.04 -6.84 3.69
CA GLU A 39 2.05 -7.42 2.35
C GLU A 39 3.18 -6.82 1.50
N SER A 40 3.57 -7.51 0.43
CA SER A 40 4.68 -7.11 -0.43
C SER A 40 4.35 -7.24 -1.91
N TRP A 41 4.62 -6.19 -2.67
CA TRP A 41 4.44 -6.15 -4.12
C TRP A 41 5.78 -6.05 -4.82
N ASN A 42 6.07 -6.99 -5.72
CA ASN A 42 7.20 -6.89 -6.61
C ASN A 42 6.93 -5.78 -7.65
N ARG A 43 7.74 -4.73 -7.60
CA ARG A 43 7.60 -3.50 -8.39
C ARG A 43 8.96 -2.93 -8.76
N GLY A 44 8.99 -2.16 -9.83
CA GLY A 44 10.13 -1.33 -10.23
C GLY A 44 9.80 0.15 -10.09
N GLY A 45 10.80 1.01 -10.32
CA GLY A 45 10.55 2.45 -10.50
C GLY A 45 9.73 3.11 -9.37
N TRP A 46 8.71 3.86 -9.75
CA TRP A 46 7.78 4.55 -8.86
C TRP A 46 6.37 3.99 -9.01
N GLU A 47 5.65 3.89 -7.90
CA GLU A 47 4.26 3.42 -7.84
C GLU A 47 3.43 4.25 -6.87
N LEU A 48 2.12 4.33 -7.16
CA LEU A 48 1.11 4.78 -6.22
C LEU A 48 0.75 3.62 -5.30
N VAL A 49 0.84 3.85 -3.99
CA VAL A 49 0.24 3.00 -2.97
C VAL A 49 -0.97 3.74 -2.44
N ALA A 50 -2.16 3.20 -2.65
CA ALA A 50 -3.37 3.77 -2.09
C ALA A 50 -4.02 2.85 -1.08
N PHE A 51 -4.76 3.46 -0.17
CA PHE A 51 -5.41 2.83 0.96
C PHE A 51 -6.88 3.22 0.96
N ARG A 52 -7.72 2.30 1.41
CA ARG A 52 -9.09 2.56 1.81
C ARG A 52 -9.42 1.81 3.09
N ASP A 53 -10.37 2.33 3.84
CA ASP A 53 -10.95 1.60 4.96
C ASP A 53 -11.92 0.49 4.49
N SER A 54 -12.42 -0.31 5.44
CA SER A 54 -13.33 -1.42 5.13
C SER A 54 -14.64 -0.98 4.50
N ASN A 55 -15.13 0.21 4.84
CA ASN A 55 -16.38 0.75 4.29
C ASN A 55 -16.16 1.57 3.02
N ASP A 56 -14.92 1.77 2.61
CA ASP A 56 -14.54 2.58 1.45
C ASP A 56 -15.06 4.02 1.51
N THR A 57 -15.10 4.58 2.73
CA THR A 57 -15.53 5.96 2.99
C THR A 57 -14.36 6.93 2.94
N ASP A 58 -13.16 6.47 3.31
CA ASP A 58 -11.94 7.28 3.30
C ASP A 58 -10.87 6.61 2.44
N ARG A 59 -10.33 7.37 1.48
CA ARG A 59 -9.18 6.95 0.67
C ARG A 59 -8.03 7.91 0.83
N THR A 60 -6.81 7.38 0.80
CA THR A 60 -5.57 8.17 0.81
C THR A 60 -4.50 7.43 0.02
N GLY A 61 -3.40 8.08 -0.30
CA GLY A 61 -2.32 7.43 -1.02
C GLY A 61 -1.02 8.20 -1.01
N VAL A 62 0.05 7.49 -1.27
CA VAL A 62 1.42 8.00 -1.35
C VAL A 62 2.09 7.49 -2.61
N TYR A 63 2.93 8.31 -3.21
CA TYR A 63 3.74 7.94 -4.37
C TYR A 63 5.15 7.61 -3.90
N VAL A 64 5.58 6.36 -4.10
CA VAL A 64 6.81 5.83 -3.51
C VAL A 64 7.63 5.08 -4.55
N ARG A 65 8.94 4.99 -4.29
CA ARG A 65 9.86 4.23 -5.13
C ARG A 65 9.90 2.78 -4.69
N ALA A 66 10.19 1.85 -5.60
CA ALA A 66 10.51 0.48 -5.25
C ALA A 66 11.62 0.42 -4.18
N ASN A 67 11.54 -0.57 -3.29
CA ASN A 67 12.32 -0.77 -2.07
C ASN A 67 11.93 0.11 -0.87
N SER A 68 10.81 0.83 -0.94
CA SER A 68 10.26 1.55 0.23
C SER A 68 9.38 0.65 1.11
N VAL A 69 9.33 0.98 2.40
CA VAL A 69 8.35 0.43 3.34
C VAL A 69 7.32 1.52 3.65
N VAL A 70 6.05 1.24 3.38
CA VAL A 70 4.93 2.16 3.66
C VAL A 70 4.17 1.66 4.88
N MET A 71 4.15 2.47 5.93
CA MET A 71 3.40 2.19 7.15
C MET A 71 2.12 3.02 7.15
N PHE A 72 0.97 2.34 7.14
CA PHE A 72 -0.33 2.98 7.27
C PHE A 72 -0.80 2.93 8.72
N LYS A 73 -1.10 4.10 9.30
CA LYS A 73 -1.71 4.19 10.64
C LYS A 73 -3.10 4.83 10.60
N SER A 74 -3.30 5.83 9.76
CA SER A 74 -4.61 6.39 9.44
C SER A 74 -4.58 7.11 8.08
N ALA A 75 -5.73 7.54 7.58
CA ALA A 75 -5.81 8.28 6.31
C ALA A 75 -4.95 9.57 6.28
N LYS A 76 -4.65 10.14 7.45
CA LYS A 76 -3.85 11.36 7.63
C LYS A 76 -2.44 11.09 8.17
N ASP A 77 -2.10 9.83 8.42
CA ASP A 77 -0.83 9.40 9.04
C ASP A 77 -0.30 8.18 8.29
N ILE A 78 0.50 8.46 7.26
CA ILE A 78 1.24 7.49 6.46
C ILE A 78 2.72 7.87 6.52
N SER A 79 3.56 6.89 6.85
CA SER A 79 5.01 7.05 6.87
C SER A 79 5.65 6.20 5.77
N VAL A 80 6.67 6.75 5.11
CA VAL A 80 7.48 6.05 4.11
C VAL A 80 8.92 6.02 4.59
N ILE A 81 9.51 4.83 4.63
CA ILE A 81 10.88 4.55 5.10
C ILE A 81 11.68 3.93 3.96
#